data_AF-A0A0P9BX25-F1
#
_entry.id   AF-A0A0P9BX25-F1
#
_cell.length_a   1.000
_cell.length_b   1.000
_cell.length_c   1.000
_cell.angle_alpha   90.00
_cell.angle_beta   90.00
_cell.angle_gamma   90.00
#
_symmetry.space_group_name_H-M   'P 1'
#
loop_
_entity.id
_entity.type
_entity.pdbx_description
1 polymer ?
#
loop_
_entity_poly.entity_id
_entity_poly.type
_entity_poly.pdbx_seq_one_letter_code
_entity_poly.pdbx_strand_id
1 'polypeptide(L)'
;MKASLIASFILVVIFVVAVSSQNSHENDEGSQSCRRKVQRSCTSSSKSCGRLGKANICTSFENDCQRQLSNCDSAIPTKFYRKVNSNLCRGLPKNTPKPCGSGSKSNNSYTPIIKA
;
A
#
# COMPACT_ATOMS: atom_id res chain seq x y z
N MET A 1 -37.02 -18.00 -41.86
CA MET A 1 -36.14 -16.87 -41.50
C MET A 1 -36.12 -16.64 -39.98
N LYS A 2 -35.66 -17.62 -39.17
CA LYS A 2 -35.68 -17.51 -37.70
C LYS A 2 -34.42 -18.05 -37.02
N ALA A 3 -33.74 -19.01 -37.65
CA ALA A 3 -32.48 -19.57 -37.16
C ALA A 3 -31.25 -18.64 -37.31
N SER A 4 -31.30 -17.67 -38.23
CA SER A 4 -30.17 -16.76 -38.50
C SER A 4 -29.91 -15.78 -37.34
N LEU A 5 -30.97 -15.30 -36.68
CA LEU A 5 -30.82 -14.37 -35.55
C LEU A 5 -30.17 -15.06 -34.34
N ILE A 6 -30.51 -16.33 -34.10
CA ILE A 6 -30.01 -17.10 -32.95
C ILE A 6 -28.50 -17.34 -33.08
N ALA A 7 -28.01 -17.63 -34.30
CA ALA A 7 -26.59 -17.85 -34.56
C ALA A 7 -25.74 -16.59 -34.28
N SER A 8 -26.24 -15.40 -34.63
CA SER A 8 -25.53 -14.14 -34.37
C SER A 8 -25.41 -13.81 -32.89
N PHE A 9 -26.45 -14.08 -32.08
CA PHE A 9 -26.39 -13.88 -30.63
C PHE A 9 -25.36 -14.78 -29.96
N ILE A 10 -25.28 -16.06 -30.37
CA ILE A 10 -24.30 -17.00 -29.82
C ILE A 10 -22.87 -16.55 -30.13
N LEU A 11 -22.60 -16.07 -31.35
CA LEU A 11 -21.27 -15.56 -31.72
C LEU A 11 -20.87 -14.30 -30.94
N VAL A 12 -21.80 -13.38 -30.70
CA VAL A 12 -21.54 -12.16 -29.89
C VAL A 12 -21.23 -12.53 -28.44
N VAL A 13 -21.96 -13.47 -27.84
CA VAL A 13 -21.72 -13.92 -26.46
C VAL A 13 -20.34 -14.58 -26.32
N ILE A 14 -19.95 -15.44 -27.27
CA ILE A 14 -18.63 -16.08 -27.28
C ILE A 14 -17.52 -15.03 -27.39
N PHE A 15 -17.70 -14.01 -28.24
CA PHE A 15 -16.71 -12.95 -28.42
C PHE A 15 -16.54 -12.08 -27.16
N VAL A 16 -17.64 -11.73 -26.47
CA VAL A 16 -17.58 -10.95 -25.21
C VAL A 16 -16.90 -11.75 -24.10
N VAL A 17 -17.15 -13.06 -23.99
CA VAL A 17 -16.51 -13.93 -22.98
C VAL A 17 -15.03 -14.15 -23.28
N ALA A 18 -14.65 -14.32 -24.56
CA ALA A 18 -13.25 -14.51 -24.96
C ALA A 18 -12.39 -13.24 -24.76
N VAL A 19 -12.94 -12.06 -25.03
CA VAL A 19 -12.22 -10.78 -24.85
C VAL A 19 -12.08 -10.40 -23.37
N SER A 20 -13.00 -10.83 -22.50
CA SER A 20 -12.97 -10.51 -21.06
C SER A 20 -11.89 -11.27 -20.27
N SER A 21 -11.31 -12.34 -20.83
CA SER A 21 -10.36 -13.21 -20.13
C SER A 21 -8.89 -12.74 -20.21
N GLN A 22 -8.58 -11.59 -20.81
CA GLN A 22 -7.19 -11.14 -21.01
C GLN A 22 -6.63 -10.21 -19.91
N ASN A 23 -7.32 -9.98 -18.79
CA ASN A 23 -6.96 -8.91 -17.85
C ASN A 23 -6.59 -9.35 -16.43
N SER A 24 -5.88 -10.47 -16.25
CA SER A 24 -5.34 -10.80 -14.91
C SER A 24 -4.23 -11.85 -14.93
N HIS A 25 -3.09 -11.58 -15.59
CA HIS A 25 -1.93 -12.45 -15.38
C HIS A 25 -0.56 -11.80 -15.58
N GLU A 26 -0.31 -10.65 -14.95
CA GLU A 26 1.06 -10.17 -14.75
C GLU A 26 1.10 -9.44 -13.41
N ASN A 27 1.67 -10.03 -12.35
CA ASN A 27 2.23 -9.33 -11.17
C ASN A 27 2.66 -10.29 -10.04
N ASP A 28 2.21 -11.56 -10.03
CA ASP A 28 2.48 -12.48 -8.92
C ASP A 28 3.98 -12.89 -8.85
N GLU A 29 4.59 -13.24 -9.99
CA GLU A 29 6.00 -13.63 -10.03
C GLU A 29 6.97 -12.51 -9.61
N GLY A 30 6.67 -11.26 -10.00
CA GLY A 30 7.46 -10.09 -9.63
C GLY A 30 7.41 -9.79 -8.13
N SER A 31 6.21 -9.85 -7.53
CA SER A 31 6.02 -9.67 -6.09
C SER A 31 6.71 -10.78 -5.29
N GLN A 32 6.58 -12.05 -5.71
CA GLN A 32 7.24 -13.17 -5.07
C GLN A 32 8.77 -13.08 -5.14
N SER A 33 9.32 -12.70 -6.29
CA SER A 33 10.76 -12.48 -6.46
C SER A 33 11.28 -11.34 -5.56
N CYS A 34 10.55 -10.22 -5.49
CA CYS A 34 10.87 -9.11 -4.60
C CYS A 34 10.89 -9.55 -3.14
N ARG A 35 9.85 -10.26 -2.67
CA ARG A 35 9.75 -10.77 -1.29
C ARG A 35 10.93 -11.68 -0.95
N ARG A 36 11.26 -12.63 -1.82
CA ARG A 36 12.43 -13.52 -1.64
C ARG A 36 13.73 -12.75 -1.56
N LYS A 37 13.92 -11.72 -2.39
CA LYS A 37 15.10 -10.85 -2.38
C LYS A 37 15.23 -10.07 -1.07
N VAL A 38 14.14 -9.47 -0.59
CA VAL A 38 14.11 -8.73 0.68
C VAL A 38 14.39 -9.67 1.85
N GLN A 39 13.76 -10.85 1.89
CA GLN A 39 13.99 -11.84 2.96
C GLN A 39 15.44 -12.33 3.01
N ARG A 40 16.11 -12.49 1.86
CA ARG A 40 17.52 -12.92 1.81
C ARG A 40 18.52 -11.83 2.17
N SER A 41 18.22 -10.57 1.86
CA SER A 41 19.18 -9.46 1.97
C SER A 41 18.97 -8.57 3.19
N CYS A 42 17.78 -8.58 3.79
CA CYS A 42 17.46 -7.68 4.86
C CYS A 42 17.75 -8.27 6.24
N THR A 43 18.68 -7.64 6.95
CA THR A 43 19.12 -8.02 8.31
C THR A 43 18.78 -6.96 9.37
N SER A 44 18.10 -5.88 8.97
CA SER A 44 17.83 -4.75 9.86
C SER A 44 16.70 -5.07 10.83
N SER A 45 16.99 -5.00 12.13
CA SER A 45 16.03 -5.10 13.23
C SER A 45 15.56 -3.72 13.74
N SER A 46 16.13 -2.64 13.20
CA SER A 46 15.85 -1.28 13.66
C SER A 46 14.51 -0.75 13.15
N LYS A 47 13.75 -0.09 14.04
CA LYS A 47 12.47 0.54 13.72
C LYS A 47 12.60 1.48 12.52
N SER A 48 11.66 1.37 11.58
CA SER A 48 11.68 2.16 10.36
C SER A 48 10.46 3.07 10.24
N CYS A 49 10.65 4.25 9.66
CA CYS A 49 9.57 5.16 9.31
C CYS A 49 9.54 5.30 7.79
N GLY A 50 8.38 5.03 7.18
CA GLY A 50 8.20 5.14 5.74
C GLY A 50 7.13 6.17 5.40
N ARG A 51 7.41 7.05 4.44
CA ARG A 51 6.43 7.97 3.84
C ARG A 51 5.87 7.38 2.56
N LEU A 52 4.55 7.39 2.41
CA LEU A 52 3.84 6.86 1.26
C LEU A 52 3.90 7.84 0.08
N GLY A 53 4.68 7.51 -0.94
CA GLY A 53 4.82 8.30 -2.16
C GLY A 53 5.16 9.77 -1.88
N LYS A 54 4.40 10.68 -2.52
CA LYS A 54 4.52 12.14 -2.31
C LYS A 54 3.57 12.68 -1.22
N ALA A 55 2.58 11.91 -0.79
CA ALA A 55 1.61 12.35 0.21
C ALA A 55 2.27 12.55 1.58
N ASN A 56 1.71 13.40 2.44
CA ASN A 56 2.19 13.59 3.82
C ASN A 56 1.73 12.47 4.76
N ILE A 57 1.75 11.22 4.30
CA ILE A 57 1.31 10.06 5.06
C ILE A 57 2.53 9.21 5.40
N CYS A 58 2.72 8.98 6.69
CA CYS A 58 3.79 8.16 7.23
C CYS A 58 3.22 6.91 7.91
N THR A 59 4.00 5.85 7.90
CA THR A 59 3.73 4.60 8.59
C THR A 59 4.97 4.17 9.36
N SER A 60 4.78 3.83 10.63
CA SER A 60 5.83 3.24 11.45
C SER A 60 5.88 1.74 11.18
N PHE A 61 7.01 1.24 10.69
CA PHE A 61 7.24 -0.19 10.50
C PHE A 61 8.03 -0.76 11.67
N GLU A 62 7.86 -2.05 11.94
CA GLU A 62 8.63 -2.74 12.97
C GLU A 62 10.13 -2.68 12.67
N ASN A 63 10.48 -2.86 11.39
CA ASN A 63 11.84 -2.75 10.92
C ASN A 63 11.91 -2.33 9.45
N ASP A 64 13.13 -2.09 8.95
CA ASP A 64 13.33 -1.75 7.54
C ASP A 64 12.89 -2.87 6.58
N CYS A 65 12.98 -4.14 7.00
CA CYS A 65 12.59 -5.27 6.17
C CYS A 65 11.09 -5.28 5.93
N GLN A 66 10.29 -5.03 6.96
CA GLN A 66 8.83 -4.93 6.83
C GLN A 66 8.43 -3.79 5.88
N ARG A 67 9.11 -2.63 5.94
CA ARG A 67 8.88 -1.55 4.97
C ARG A 67 9.19 -2.00 3.54
N GLN A 68 10.33 -2.67 3.33
CA GLN A 68 10.71 -3.15 2.00
C GLN A 68 9.74 -4.21 1.47
N LEU A 69 9.27 -5.12 2.33
CA LEU A 69 8.24 -6.10 1.99
C LEU A 69 6.93 -5.44 1.58
N SER A 70 6.50 -4.38 2.29
CA SER A 70 5.31 -3.60 1.88
C SER A 70 5.45 -2.95 0.50
N ASN A 71 6.67 -2.69 0.04
CA ASN A 71 6.91 -2.17 -1.30
C ASN A 71 6.86 -3.26 -2.39
N CYS A 72 7.06 -4.54 -2.04
CA CYS A 72 6.95 -5.65 -2.99
C CYS A 72 5.50 -5.91 -3.43
N ASP A 73 4.54 -5.59 -2.58
CA ASP A 73 3.10 -5.79 -2.85
C ASP A 73 2.48 -4.65 -3.65
N SER A 74 3.27 -3.63 -4.00
CA SER A 74 2.80 -2.45 -4.70
C SER A 74 2.96 -2.63 -6.22
N ALA A 75 1.93 -3.14 -6.88
CA ALA A 75 1.82 -3.10 -8.35
C ALA A 75 1.74 -1.67 -8.89
N ILE A 76 1.42 -0.69 -8.02
CA ILE A 76 1.28 0.72 -8.38
C ILE A 76 2.48 1.52 -7.80
N PRO A 77 3.25 2.25 -8.64
CA PRO A 77 4.45 2.98 -8.20
C PRO A 77 4.16 4.09 -7.18
N THR A 78 2.90 4.51 -7.05
CA THR A 78 2.47 5.55 -6.11
C THR A 78 2.29 5.03 -4.68
N LYS A 79 2.17 3.71 -4.48
CA LYS A 79 2.05 3.07 -3.16
C LYS A 79 3.40 2.63 -2.56
N PHE A 80 4.48 3.30 -2.93
CA PHE A 80 5.81 3.00 -2.43
C PHE A 80 6.15 3.78 -1.14
N TYR A 81 6.62 3.08 -0.11
CA TYR A 81 7.13 3.68 1.12
C TYR A 81 8.62 4.03 1.00
N ARG A 82 8.93 5.33 1.03
CA ARG A 82 10.31 5.84 1.12
C ARG A 82 10.74 5.93 2.57
N LYS A 83 11.96 5.47 2.90
CA LYS A 83 12.55 5.68 4.24
C LYS A 83 12.66 7.17 4.54
N VAL A 84 12.19 7.58 5.71
CA VAL A 84 12.31 8.96 6.20
C VAL A 84 12.79 8.96 7.65
N ASN A 85 13.02 10.16 8.20
CA ASN A 85 13.47 10.32 9.58
C ASN A 85 12.43 9.73 10.56
N SER A 86 12.90 8.98 11.57
CA SER A 86 12.05 8.34 12.59
C SER A 86 11.18 9.34 13.37
N ASN A 87 11.60 10.60 13.49
CA ASN A 87 10.85 11.66 14.15
C ASN A 87 9.48 11.90 13.50
N LEU A 88 9.35 11.66 12.18
CA LEU A 88 8.06 11.81 11.48
C LEU A 88 7.04 10.74 11.87
N CYS A 89 7.49 9.60 12.41
CA CYS A 89 6.64 8.54 12.92
C CYS A 89 6.61 8.49 14.46
N ARG A 90 7.16 9.49 15.15
CA ARG A 90 7.21 9.51 16.61
C ARG A 90 5.77 9.50 17.16
N GLY A 91 5.48 8.53 18.02
CA GLY A 91 4.15 8.33 18.61
C GLY A 91 3.07 7.79 17.66
N LEU A 92 3.41 7.47 16.41
CA LEU A 92 2.49 6.76 15.52
C LEU A 92 2.40 5.27 15.90
N PRO A 93 1.21 4.65 15.80
CA PRO A 93 1.06 3.22 15.92
C PRO A 93 1.79 2.48 14.79
N LYS A 94 2.26 1.25 15.08
CA LYS A 94 2.91 0.40 14.08
C LYS A 94 1.92 0.05 12.96
N ASN A 95 2.43 -0.03 11.73
CA ASN A 95 1.71 -0.44 10.51
C ASN A 95 0.40 0.31 10.24
N THR A 96 0.27 1.53 10.79
CA THR A 96 -0.92 2.36 10.62
C THR A 96 -0.55 3.64 9.86
N PRO A 97 -1.10 3.86 8.66
CA PRO A 97 -0.89 5.11 7.92
C PRO A 97 -1.53 6.29 8.65
N LYS A 98 -0.75 7.33 8.92
CA LYS A 98 -1.20 8.58 9.53
C LYS A 98 -0.46 9.77 8.94
N PRO A 99 -0.96 11.00 9.10
CA PRO A 99 -0.18 12.18 8.75
C PRO A 99 1.19 12.17 9.44
N CYS A 100 2.27 12.42 8.70
CA CYS A 100 3.61 12.50 9.27
C CYS A 100 3.66 13.56 10.39
N GLY A 101 4.26 13.23 11.53
CA GLY A 101 4.37 14.14 12.69
C GLY A 101 3.13 14.20 13.60
N SER A 102 2.04 13.53 13.25
CA SER A 102 0.78 13.57 14.05
C SER A 102 0.82 12.76 15.36
N GLY A 103 1.87 11.96 15.60
CA GLY A 103 1.97 11.14 16.81
C GLY A 103 2.49 11.88 18.05
N SER A 104 2.82 13.16 17.93
CA SER A 104 3.12 14.00 19.09
C SER A 104 1.86 14.14 19.93
N LYS A 105 1.85 13.54 21.12
CA LYS A 105 0.79 13.74 22.11
C LYS A 105 0.60 15.24 22.33
N SER A 106 -0.60 15.72 22.04
CA SER A 106 -1.12 16.95 22.64
C SER A 106 -0.95 16.81 24.16
N ASN A 107 -0.02 17.57 24.74
CA ASN A 107 -0.11 17.86 26.17
C ASN A 107 -1.35 18.72 26.31
N ASN A 108 -2.45 18.12 26.75
CA ASN A 108 -3.66 18.83 27.05
C ASN A 108 -3.36 19.72 28.27
N SER A 109 -2.89 20.94 28.03
CA SER A 109 -2.81 21.97 29.05
C SER A 109 -4.23 22.48 29.22
N TYR A 110 -4.98 21.86 30.13
CA TYR A 110 -6.22 22.44 30.63
C TYR A 110 -5.84 23.73 31.37
N THR A 111 -5.92 24.87 30.69
CA THR A 111 -5.98 26.17 31.35
C THR A 111 -7.39 26.33 31.92
N PRO A 112 -7.59 26.34 33.25
CA PRO A 112 -8.89 26.73 33.79
C PRO A 112 -9.10 28.20 33.44
N ILE A 113 -10.13 28.49 32.64
CA ILE A 113 -10.61 29.85 32.43
C ILE A 113 -11.19 30.32 33.77
N ILE A 114 -10.40 31.05 34.56
CA ILE A 114 -10.92 31.80 35.70
C ILE A 114 -11.72 32.94 35.09
N LYS A 115 -13.04 32.83 35.18
CA LYS A 115 -13.97 33.92 34.86
C LYS A 115 -14.01 34.84 36.08
N ALA A 116 -13.44 36.04 35.94
CA ALA A 116 -13.54 37.11 36.92
C ALA A 116 -14.96 37.68 36.97
#